data_AF-A0A942KLC3-F1
#
_entry.id   AF-A0A942KLC3-F1
#
_cell.length_a   1.000
_cell.length_b   1.000
_cell.length_c   1.000
_cell.angle_alpha   90.00
_cell.angle_beta   90.00
_cell.angle_gamma   90.00
#
_symmetry.space_group_name_H-M   'P 1'
#
loop_
_entity.id
_entity.type
_entity.pdbx_description
1 polymer ?
#
loop_
_entity_poly.entity_id
_entity_poly.type
_entity_poly.pdbx_seq_one_letter_code
_entity_poly.pdbx_strand_id
1 'polypeptide(L)'
;MLKNLLKTVQQYADDFKELELEYIQNQQKLKESYQGDMYKSQISSLTQNYNQKIEALKERAKTLIDKEVTEARSAIKAVITKPITADQFNLIQTAKLLKETNGLSEVEKQEIMNKCKGNYLATRTLVDIFGINYAPDNHHAEGLLSRIDGAVTLINKNVIQAQGFSTDRSSFTSAFILKGDMISNIQTDVSSFVESYSDSAQ
;
A
#
# COMPACT_ATOMS: atom_id res chain seq x y z
N MET A 1 -7.36 6.46 -0.02
CA MET A 1 -6.27 6.61 -1.02
C MET A 1 -5.51 5.30 -1.30
N LEU A 2 -6.10 4.12 -1.11
CA LEU A 2 -5.53 2.85 -1.62
C LEU A 2 -6.64 1.90 -2.12
N LYS A 3 -7.88 2.41 -2.24
CA LYS A 3 -9.06 1.62 -2.64
C LYS A 3 -8.96 1.11 -4.07
N ASN A 4 -8.31 1.89 -4.95
CA ASN A 4 -8.13 1.47 -6.33
C ASN A 4 -6.95 0.53 -6.49
N LEU A 5 -6.02 0.45 -5.52
CA LEU A 5 -4.89 -0.47 -5.59
C LEU A 5 -5.37 -1.92 -5.59
N LEU A 6 -6.25 -2.29 -4.65
CA LEU A 6 -6.84 -3.63 -4.61
C LEU A 6 -7.60 -3.94 -5.90
N LYS A 7 -8.42 -3.00 -6.38
CA LYS A 7 -9.16 -3.14 -7.64
C LYS A 7 -8.24 -3.31 -8.85
N THR A 8 -7.14 -2.56 -8.91
CA THR A 8 -6.15 -2.64 -9.99
C THR A 8 -5.45 -3.99 -10.02
N VAL A 9 -5.06 -4.47 -8.84
CA VAL A 9 -4.42 -5.79 -8.70
C VAL A 9 -5.41 -6.89 -9.08
N GLN A 10 -6.68 -6.78 -8.67
CA GLN A 10 -7.76 -7.70 -9.06
C GLN A 10 -7.96 -7.73 -10.58
N GLN A 11 -8.09 -6.55 -11.19
CA GLN A 11 -8.25 -6.44 -12.64
C GLN A 11 -7.08 -7.05 -13.40
N TYR A 12 -5.84 -6.80 -12.97
CA TYR A 12 -4.66 -7.42 -13.58
C TYR A 12 -4.72 -8.96 -13.53
N ALA A 13 -5.13 -9.53 -12.39
CA ALA A 13 -5.26 -10.97 -12.26
C ALA A 13 -6.34 -11.56 -13.17
N ASP A 14 -7.48 -10.87 -13.29
CA ASP A 14 -8.57 -11.27 -14.16
C ASP A 14 -8.16 -11.20 -15.64
N ASP A 15 -7.56 -10.08 -16.07
CA ASP A 15 -7.05 -9.87 -17.43
C ASP A 15 -5.95 -10.90 -17.78
N PHE A 16 -5.05 -11.19 -16.85
CA PHE A 16 -4.00 -12.20 -17.03
C PHE A 16 -4.60 -13.59 -17.27
N LYS A 17 -5.61 -13.95 -16.48
CA LYS A 17 -6.30 -15.25 -16.60
C LYS A 17 -7.04 -15.38 -17.94
N GLU A 18 -7.63 -14.30 -18.44
CA GLU A 18 -8.27 -14.28 -19.74
C GLU A 18 -7.27 -14.50 -20.88
N LEU A 19 -6.14 -13.79 -20.86
CA LEU A 19 -5.07 -13.97 -21.84
C LEU A 19 -4.47 -15.37 -21.81
N GLU A 20 -4.29 -15.95 -20.63
CA GLU A 20 -3.80 -17.32 -20.47
C GLU A 20 -4.76 -18.33 -21.11
N LEU A 21 -6.07 -18.16 -20.89
CA LEU A 21 -7.10 -19.00 -21.50
C LEU A 21 -7.08 -18.88 -23.03
N GLU A 22 -6.99 -17.65 -23.55
CA GLU A 22 -6.88 -17.36 -24.99
C GLU A 22 -5.66 -18.09 -25.60
N TYR A 23 -4.51 -18.00 -24.93
CA TYR A 23 -3.27 -18.64 -25.37
C TYR A 23 -3.40 -20.17 -25.42
N ILE A 24 -3.96 -20.81 -24.37
CA ILE A 24 -4.16 -22.26 -24.31
C ILE A 24 -5.08 -22.73 -25.44
N GLN A 25 -6.22 -22.03 -25.64
CA GLN A 25 -7.17 -22.36 -26.70
C GLN A 25 -6.54 -22.23 -28.10
N ASN A 26 -5.77 -21.16 -28.33
CA ASN A 26 -5.09 -20.95 -29.61
C ASN A 26 -3.97 -21.98 -29.84
N GLN A 27 -3.23 -22.36 -28.80
CA GLN A 27 -2.23 -23.42 -28.88
C GLN A 27 -2.87 -24.76 -29.28
N GLN A 28 -4.05 -25.08 -28.74
CA GLN A 28 -4.77 -26.31 -29.08
C GLN A 28 -5.25 -26.30 -30.54
N LYS A 29 -5.84 -25.19 -31.00
CA LYS A 29 -6.23 -25.02 -32.42
C LYS A 29 -5.05 -25.16 -33.38
N LEU A 30 -3.90 -24.61 -33.02
CA LEU A 30 -2.67 -24.75 -33.83
C LEU A 30 -2.21 -26.21 -33.92
N LYS A 31 -2.28 -26.99 -32.83
CA LYS A 31 -1.93 -28.42 -32.82
C LYS A 31 -2.83 -29.24 -33.74
N GLU A 32 -4.11 -28.88 -33.82
CA GLU A 32 -5.09 -29.55 -34.68
C GLU A 32 -4.92 -29.16 -36.16
N SER A 33 -4.43 -27.94 -36.44
CA SER A 33 -4.39 -27.38 -37.79
C SER A 33 -3.04 -27.56 -38.52
N TYR A 34 -1.94 -27.69 -37.78
CA TYR A 34 -0.58 -27.67 -38.35
C TYR A 34 0.30 -28.78 -37.78
N GLN A 35 1.24 -29.27 -38.59
CA GLN A 35 2.28 -30.22 -38.18
C GLN A 35 3.66 -29.74 -38.63
N GLY A 36 4.73 -30.31 -38.05
CA GLY A 36 6.11 -30.05 -38.46
C GLY A 36 6.54 -28.59 -38.30
N ASP A 37 7.27 -28.06 -39.28
CA ASP A 37 7.87 -26.72 -39.18
C ASP A 37 6.86 -25.59 -39.26
N MET A 38 5.71 -25.82 -39.90
CA MET A 38 4.61 -24.84 -39.92
C MET A 38 4.00 -24.68 -38.52
N TYR A 39 3.82 -25.78 -37.77
CA TYR A 39 3.41 -25.71 -36.36
C TYR A 39 4.43 -24.96 -35.51
N LYS A 40 5.74 -25.24 -35.67
CA LYS A 40 6.82 -24.56 -34.93
C LYS A 40 6.82 -23.05 -35.17
N SER A 41 6.68 -22.60 -36.41
CA SER A 41 6.63 -21.17 -36.74
C SER A 41 5.41 -20.48 -36.14
N GLN A 42 4.23 -21.11 -36.23
CA GLN A 42 2.98 -20.54 -35.72
C GLN A 42 2.96 -20.49 -34.19
N ILE A 43 3.46 -21.53 -33.50
CA ILE A 43 3.50 -21.52 -32.04
C ILE A 43 4.48 -20.48 -31.51
N SER A 44 5.64 -20.29 -32.15
CA SER A 44 6.57 -19.22 -31.78
C SER A 44 5.95 -17.84 -31.94
N SER A 45 5.21 -17.62 -33.03
CA SER A 45 4.50 -16.35 -33.28
C SER A 45 3.40 -16.10 -32.25
N LEU A 46 2.63 -17.14 -31.90
CA LEU A 46 1.60 -17.08 -30.86
C LEU A 46 2.21 -16.75 -29.49
N THR A 47 3.31 -17.42 -29.11
CA THR A 47 4.03 -17.16 -27.86
C THR A 47 4.57 -15.72 -27.82
N GLN A 48 5.12 -15.22 -28.92
CA GLN A 48 5.61 -13.84 -28.98
C GLN A 48 4.48 -12.82 -28.78
N ASN A 49 3.34 -13.00 -29.45
CA ASN A 49 2.18 -12.13 -29.31
C ASN A 49 1.65 -12.14 -27.86
N TYR A 50 1.49 -13.33 -27.28
CA TYR A 50 1.08 -13.50 -25.90
C TYR A 50 2.02 -12.78 -24.92
N ASN A 51 3.33 -12.94 -25.09
CA ASN A 51 4.32 -12.26 -24.25
C ASN A 51 4.22 -10.72 -24.38
N GLN A 52 4.01 -10.19 -25.60
CA GLN A 52 3.81 -8.76 -25.79
C GLN A 52 2.56 -8.24 -25.06
N LYS A 53 1.44 -8.98 -25.13
CA LYS A 53 0.21 -8.62 -24.41
C LYS A 53 0.42 -8.64 -22.89
N ILE A 54 1.12 -9.64 -22.36
CA ILE A 54 1.45 -9.74 -20.93
C ILE A 54 2.34 -8.59 -20.48
N GLU A 55 3.40 -8.27 -21.22
CA GLU A 55 4.29 -7.16 -20.84
C GLU A 55 3.53 -5.82 -20.85
N ALA A 56 2.64 -5.61 -21.81
CA ALA A 56 1.77 -4.43 -21.81
C ALA A 56 0.84 -4.37 -20.59
N LEU A 57 0.25 -5.51 -20.18
CA LEU A 57 -0.54 -5.59 -18.94
C LEU A 57 0.28 -5.30 -17.70
N LYS A 58 1.50 -5.85 -17.60
CA LYS A 58 2.41 -5.63 -16.48
C LYS A 58 2.77 -4.15 -16.34
N GLU A 59 3.16 -3.50 -17.43
CA GLU A 59 3.53 -2.07 -17.40
C GLU A 59 2.35 -1.18 -17.03
N ARG A 60 1.14 -1.48 -17.53
CA ARG A 60 -0.08 -0.78 -17.13
C ARG A 60 -0.37 -0.95 -15.64
N ALA A 61 -0.29 -2.17 -15.12
CA ALA A 61 -0.55 -2.44 -13.71
C ALA A 61 0.47 -1.73 -12.80
N LYS A 62 1.77 -1.82 -13.11
CA LYS A 62 2.84 -1.12 -12.37
C LYS A 62 2.57 0.38 -12.29
N THR A 63 2.29 1.01 -13.43
CA THR A 63 2.03 2.45 -13.51
C THR A 63 0.87 2.87 -12.59
N LEU A 64 -0.22 2.10 -12.56
CA LEU A 64 -1.37 2.38 -11.71
C LEU A 64 -1.08 2.14 -10.22
N ILE A 65 -0.35 1.06 -9.90
CA ILE A 65 0.07 0.76 -8.52
C ILE A 65 0.98 1.87 -7.98
N ASP A 66 2.00 2.27 -8.75
CA ASP A 66 2.96 3.31 -8.37
C ASP A 66 2.27 4.66 -8.13
N LYS A 67 1.25 4.98 -8.94
CA LYS A 67 0.43 6.17 -8.76
C LYS A 67 -0.30 6.17 -7.41
N GLU A 68 -1.05 5.11 -7.10
CA GLU A 68 -1.84 5.02 -5.85
C GLU A 68 -0.93 5.03 -4.61
N VAL A 69 0.23 4.36 -4.69
CA VAL A 69 1.23 4.35 -3.62
C VAL A 69 1.81 5.75 -3.41
N THR A 70 2.11 6.46 -4.49
CA THR A 70 2.62 7.84 -4.43
C THR A 70 1.60 8.78 -3.81
N GLU A 71 0.31 8.63 -4.15
CA GLU A 71 -0.78 9.39 -3.53
C GLU A 71 -0.89 9.11 -2.03
N ALA A 72 -0.86 7.85 -1.62
CA ALA A 72 -0.88 7.46 -0.21
C ALA A 72 0.31 8.02 0.58
N ARG A 73 1.53 7.89 0.03
CA ARG A 73 2.75 8.48 0.63
C ARG A 73 2.64 10.00 0.74
N SER A 74 2.10 10.66 -0.28
CA SER A 74 1.95 12.12 -0.29
C SER A 74 0.95 12.59 0.77
N ALA A 75 -0.14 11.86 0.98
CA ALA A 75 -1.11 12.16 2.02
C ALA A 75 -0.54 12.01 3.44
N ILE A 76 0.20 10.92 3.69
CA ILE A 76 0.93 10.74 4.95
C ILE A 76 1.94 11.87 5.13
N LYS A 77 2.70 12.20 4.08
CA LYS A 77 3.68 13.28 4.11
C LYS A 77 3.03 14.62 4.48
N ALA A 78 1.92 14.98 3.84
CA ALA A 78 1.19 16.21 4.13
C ALA A 78 0.79 16.32 5.61
N VAL A 79 0.33 15.20 6.19
CA VAL A 79 -0.02 15.10 7.61
C VAL A 79 1.20 15.29 8.52
N ILE A 80 2.31 14.58 8.27
CA ILE A 80 3.48 14.64 9.15
C ILE A 80 4.30 15.92 9.00
N THR A 81 4.16 16.63 7.86
CA THR A 81 4.83 17.92 7.65
C THR A 81 3.99 19.11 8.09
N LYS A 82 2.77 18.90 8.60
CA LYS A 82 1.91 19.98 9.08
C LYS A 82 2.62 20.74 10.21
N PRO A 83 2.88 22.05 10.05
CA PRO A 83 3.63 22.80 11.05
C PRO A 83 2.88 22.88 12.37
N ILE A 84 3.61 22.92 13.48
CA ILE A 84 3.06 23.16 14.82
C ILE A 84 2.61 24.62 14.90
N THR A 85 1.37 24.87 15.35
CA THR A 85 0.86 26.24 15.52
C THR A 85 1.50 26.90 16.75
N ALA A 86 1.44 28.23 16.84
CA ALA A 86 1.97 28.96 18.00
C ALA A 86 1.34 28.49 19.32
N ASP A 87 0.02 28.26 19.33
CA ASP A 87 -0.70 27.78 20.51
C ASP A 87 -0.25 26.37 20.92
N GLN A 88 -0.10 25.46 19.94
CA GLN A 88 0.40 24.11 20.19
C GLN A 88 1.85 24.12 20.69
N PHE A 89 2.69 25.01 20.15
CA PHE A 89 4.06 25.17 20.61
C PHE A 89 4.11 25.63 22.09
N ASN A 90 3.31 26.62 22.45
CA ASN A 90 3.23 27.11 23.84
C ASN A 90 2.75 26.02 24.81
N LEU A 91 1.76 25.21 24.39
CA LEU A 91 1.29 24.05 25.16
C LEU A 91 2.40 23.01 25.37
N ILE A 92 3.17 22.70 24.33
CA ILE A 92 4.30 21.75 24.39
C ILE A 92 5.38 22.25 25.35
N GLN A 93 5.76 23.53 25.29
CA GLN A 93 6.75 24.10 26.20
C GLN A 93 6.27 24.05 27.66
N THR A 94 4.99 24.39 27.89
CA THR A 94 4.37 24.31 29.22
C THR A 94 4.37 22.88 29.75
N ALA A 95 4.00 21.91 28.93
CA ALA A 95 4.02 20.49 29.29
C ALA A 95 5.42 20.00 29.69
N LYS A 96 6.45 20.45 28.98
CA LYS A 96 7.86 20.12 29.28
C LYS A 96 8.29 20.67 30.64
N LEU A 97 7.99 21.95 30.92
CA LEU A 97 8.28 22.60 32.20
C LEU A 97 7.57 21.92 33.38
N LEU A 98 6.28 21.58 33.22
CA LEU A 98 5.48 20.96 34.28
C LEU A 98 5.94 19.54 34.59
N LYS A 99 6.38 18.78 33.58
CA LYS A 99 6.99 17.46 33.79
C LYS A 99 8.23 17.54 34.68
N GLU A 100 9.07 18.55 34.49
CA GLU A 100 10.35 18.70 35.21
C GLU A 100 10.18 19.20 36.65
N THR A 101 9.07 19.90 36.95
CA THR A 101 8.88 20.61 38.22
C THR A 101 8.00 19.86 39.22
N ASN A 102 6.77 19.51 38.83
CA ASN A 102 5.77 18.93 39.76
C ASN A 102 5.12 17.64 39.26
N GLY A 103 5.40 17.23 38.01
CA GLY A 103 4.67 16.17 37.33
C GLY A 103 3.27 16.63 36.90
N LEU A 104 2.74 15.99 35.86
CA LEU A 104 1.37 16.19 35.38
C LEU A 104 0.52 14.99 35.77
N SER A 105 -0.71 15.22 36.21
CA SER A 105 -1.71 14.17 36.35
C SER A 105 -2.11 13.60 34.98
N GLU A 106 -2.65 12.37 34.96
CA GLU A 106 -3.12 11.76 33.71
C GLU A 106 -4.24 12.57 33.04
N VAL A 107 -5.07 13.26 33.83
CA VAL A 107 -6.14 14.13 33.31
C VAL A 107 -5.56 15.32 32.57
N GLU A 108 -4.56 15.99 33.14
CA GLU A 108 -3.89 17.14 32.51
C GLU A 108 -3.12 16.73 31.25
N LYS A 109 -2.43 15.58 31.29
CA LYS A 109 -1.77 15.02 30.10
C LYS A 109 -2.78 14.82 28.97
N GLN A 110 -3.94 14.23 29.27
CA GLN A 110 -4.98 14.00 28.28
C GLN A 110 -5.57 15.30 27.72
N GLU A 111 -5.76 16.32 28.56
CA GLU A 111 -6.27 17.63 28.11
C GLU A 111 -5.29 18.32 27.14
N ILE A 112 -3.99 18.30 27.46
CA ILE A 112 -2.94 18.87 26.60
C ILE A 112 -2.85 18.09 25.28
N MET A 113 -2.90 16.75 25.34
CA MET A 113 -2.93 15.88 24.16
C MET A 113 -4.13 16.20 23.26
N ASN A 114 -5.33 16.39 23.82
CA ASN A 114 -6.54 16.71 23.06
C ASN A 114 -6.42 18.04 22.30
N LYS A 115 -5.75 19.05 22.88
CA LYS A 115 -5.50 20.35 22.21
C LYS A 115 -4.48 20.26 21.06
N CYS A 116 -3.68 19.21 21.04
CA CYS A 116 -2.72 18.93 19.95
C CYS A 116 -3.23 17.89 18.94
N LYS A 117 -4.43 17.34 19.15
CA LYS A 117 -5.09 16.43 18.21
C LYS A 117 -5.25 17.10 16.85
N GLY A 118 -5.15 16.33 15.76
CA GLY A 118 -5.15 16.90 14.40
C GLY A 118 -3.80 17.47 13.97
N ASN A 119 -2.74 17.32 14.77
CA ASN A 119 -1.37 17.64 14.38
C ASN A 119 -0.42 16.52 14.84
N TYR A 120 0.11 15.77 13.88
CA TYR A 120 0.98 14.63 14.14
C TYR A 120 2.26 15.04 14.90
N LEU A 121 2.95 16.10 14.47
CA LEU A 121 4.20 16.53 15.10
C LEU A 121 3.98 16.99 16.53
N ALA A 122 2.92 17.77 16.78
CA ALA A 122 2.60 18.24 18.12
C ALA A 122 2.23 17.07 19.04
N THR A 123 1.37 16.17 18.57
CA THR A 123 0.96 14.96 19.30
C THR A 123 2.16 14.05 19.60
N ARG A 124 3.01 13.78 18.60
CA ARG A 124 4.21 12.95 18.75
C ARG A 124 5.18 13.52 19.79
N THR A 125 5.41 14.83 19.74
CA THR A 125 6.27 15.53 20.69
C THR A 125 5.76 15.39 22.13
N LEU A 126 4.45 15.52 22.33
CA LEU A 126 3.83 15.35 23.66
C LEU A 126 3.91 13.90 24.16
N VAL A 127 3.72 12.90 23.28
CA VAL A 127 3.92 11.48 23.63
C VAL A 127 5.33 11.24 24.17
N ASP A 128 6.34 11.78 23.48
CA ASP A 128 7.75 11.64 23.89
C ASP A 128 8.02 12.38 25.21
N ILE A 129 7.45 13.57 25.39
CA ILE A 129 7.52 14.30 26.67
C ILE A 129 6.87 13.47 27.77
N PHE A 130 5.67 12.94 27.59
CA PHE A 130 4.97 12.20 28.64
C PHE A 130 5.47 10.77 28.85
N GLY A 131 6.33 10.26 27.97
CA GLY A 131 6.80 8.88 28.01
C GLY A 131 5.65 7.87 27.81
N ILE A 132 4.61 8.28 27.08
CA ILE A 132 3.48 7.40 26.78
C ILE A 132 3.96 6.36 25.78
N ASN A 133 3.83 5.08 26.13
CA ASN A 133 4.18 4.00 25.22
C ASN A 133 3.04 3.85 24.19
N TYR A 134 3.09 4.64 23.12
CA TYR A 134 2.16 4.52 22.00
C TYR A 134 2.48 3.22 21.26
N ALA A 135 1.47 2.39 21.01
CA ALA A 135 1.68 1.04 20.47
C ALA A 135 2.52 1.10 19.17
N PRO A 136 3.62 0.34 19.05
CA PRO A 136 4.75 0.75 18.20
C PRO A 136 4.49 0.72 16.69
N ASP A 137 3.54 -0.07 16.18
CA ASP A 137 3.58 -0.45 14.77
C ASP A 137 2.36 -0.06 13.92
N ASN A 138 1.23 0.29 14.53
CA ASN A 138 -0.02 0.50 13.78
C ASN A 138 -0.35 1.98 13.46
N HIS A 139 0.26 2.93 14.15
CA HIS A 139 -0.09 4.36 14.01
C HIS A 139 1.11 5.30 13.84
N HIS A 140 2.34 4.78 13.77
CA HIS A 140 3.52 5.58 13.45
C HIS A 140 3.68 5.73 11.94
N ALA A 141 3.93 6.95 11.47
CA ALA A 141 4.11 7.23 10.05
C ALA A 141 5.24 6.40 9.42
N GLU A 142 6.36 6.20 10.13
CA GLU A 142 7.49 5.38 9.66
C GLU A 142 7.10 3.91 9.48
N GLY A 143 6.39 3.33 10.46
CA GLY A 143 5.86 1.97 10.37
C GLY A 143 4.86 1.81 9.22
N LEU A 144 3.97 2.78 9.04
CA LEU A 144 2.99 2.79 7.94
C LEU A 144 3.66 2.88 6.56
N LEU A 145 4.65 3.76 6.39
CA LEU A 145 5.40 3.88 5.14
C LEU A 145 6.16 2.58 4.81
N SER A 146 6.82 1.98 5.80
CA SER A 146 7.49 0.68 5.64
C SER A 146 6.51 -0.43 5.20
N ARG A 147 5.31 -0.47 5.80
CA ARG A 147 4.27 -1.44 5.44
C ARG A 147 3.73 -1.23 4.02
N ILE A 148 3.51 0.02 3.60
CA ILE A 148 3.13 0.35 2.22
C ILE A 148 4.19 -0.17 1.24
N ASP A 149 5.46 0.10 1.52
CA ASP A 149 6.58 -0.28 0.65
C ASP A 149 6.75 -1.82 0.58
N GLY A 150 6.56 -2.49 1.72
CA GLY A 150 6.49 -3.94 1.81
C GLY A 150 5.36 -4.52 0.95
N ALA A 151 4.18 -3.91 0.97
CA ALA A 151 3.05 -4.34 0.14
C ALA A 151 3.33 -4.20 -1.36
N VAL A 152 3.92 -3.08 -1.78
CA VAL A 152 4.31 -2.86 -3.19
C VAL A 152 5.33 -3.88 -3.64
N THR A 153 6.35 -4.12 -2.83
CA THR A 153 7.40 -5.12 -3.12
C THR A 153 6.78 -6.51 -3.29
N LEU A 154 5.84 -6.87 -2.42
CA LEU A 154 5.15 -8.15 -2.48
C LEU A 154 4.26 -8.29 -3.72
N ILE A 155 3.53 -7.24 -4.11
CA ILE A 155 2.73 -7.20 -5.34
C ILE A 155 3.64 -7.37 -6.55
N ASN A 156 4.70 -6.57 -6.64
CA ASN A 156 5.62 -6.63 -7.77
C ASN A 156 6.28 -8.01 -7.88
N LYS A 157 6.84 -8.56 -6.80
CA LYS A 157 7.52 -9.87 -6.80
C LYS A 157 6.58 -11.03 -7.15
N ASN A 158 5.40 -11.06 -6.53
CA ASN A 158 4.57 -12.27 -6.52
C ASN A 158 3.35 -12.21 -7.46
N VAL A 159 3.02 -11.04 -8.02
CA VAL A 159 1.86 -10.87 -8.92
C VAL A 159 2.35 -10.45 -10.30
N ILE A 160 3.22 -9.43 -10.37
CA ILE A 160 3.68 -8.87 -11.64
C ILE A 160 4.87 -9.65 -12.20
N GLN A 161 5.85 -9.95 -11.35
CA GLN A 161 7.08 -10.65 -11.68
C GLN A 161 7.00 -12.15 -11.37
N ALA A 162 5.81 -12.78 -11.35
CA ALA A 162 5.74 -14.24 -11.29
C ALA A 162 6.44 -14.80 -12.56
N GLN A 163 7.76 -15.04 -12.47
CA GLN A 163 8.65 -15.35 -13.61
C GLN A 163 8.58 -16.82 -14.03
N GLY A 164 7.68 -17.62 -13.44
CA GLY A 164 7.52 -19.02 -13.77
C GLY A 164 6.19 -19.26 -14.44
N PHE A 165 6.20 -19.70 -15.71
CA PHE A 165 5.12 -20.52 -16.24
C PHE A 165 5.14 -21.87 -15.51
N SER A 166 4.74 -21.88 -14.24
CA SER A 166 4.40 -23.12 -13.55
C SER A 166 2.89 -23.27 -13.61
N THR A 167 2.44 -24.44 -14.02
CA THR A 167 1.03 -24.85 -14.07
C THR A 167 0.34 -24.87 -12.71
N ASP A 168 1.00 -24.45 -11.63
CA ASP A 168 0.43 -24.48 -10.28
C ASP A 168 -0.31 -23.18 -9.93
N ARG A 169 -1.49 -23.08 -10.55
CA ARG A 169 -2.57 -22.09 -10.37
C ARG A 169 -2.91 -21.76 -8.91
N SER A 170 -2.64 -22.68 -7.99
CA SER A 170 -3.04 -22.58 -6.57
C SER A 170 -2.18 -21.56 -5.81
N SER A 171 -0.93 -21.40 -6.21
CA SER A 171 0.03 -20.49 -5.58
C SER A 171 -0.28 -19.02 -5.88
N PHE A 172 -0.69 -18.70 -7.11
CA PHE A 172 -1.09 -17.36 -7.51
C PHE A 172 -2.34 -16.90 -6.76
N THR A 173 -3.35 -17.77 -6.67
CA THR A 173 -4.67 -17.48 -6.06
C THR A 173 -4.60 -17.36 -4.54
N SER A 174 -3.89 -18.28 -3.86
CA SER A 174 -3.72 -18.25 -2.40
C SER A 174 -2.89 -17.05 -1.95
N ALA A 175 -1.85 -16.73 -2.72
CA ALA A 175 -1.07 -15.53 -2.48
C ALA A 175 -1.92 -14.27 -2.73
N PHE A 176 -2.93 -14.31 -3.60
CA PHE A 176 -3.82 -13.18 -3.87
C PHE A 176 -4.77 -12.85 -2.71
N ILE A 177 -5.40 -13.87 -2.11
CA ILE A 177 -6.37 -13.70 -1.02
C ILE A 177 -5.69 -13.13 0.24
N LEU A 178 -4.56 -13.72 0.66
CA LEU A 178 -3.76 -13.21 1.79
C LEU A 178 -3.20 -11.80 1.53
N LYS A 179 -3.00 -11.41 0.27
CA LYS A 179 -2.54 -10.07 -0.12
C LYS A 179 -3.66 -9.03 -0.13
N GLY A 180 -4.89 -9.44 -0.45
CA GLY A 180 -6.06 -8.57 -0.42
C GLY A 180 -6.34 -8.04 0.99
N ASP A 181 -6.24 -8.91 1.99
CA ASP A 181 -6.38 -8.55 3.41
C ASP A 181 -5.28 -7.59 3.85
N MET A 182 -4.03 -7.84 3.46
CA MET A 182 -2.91 -6.95 3.77
C MET A 182 -3.08 -5.56 3.16
N ILE A 183 -3.45 -5.47 1.87
CA ILE A 183 -3.70 -4.19 1.19
C ILE A 183 -4.88 -3.45 1.84
N SER A 184 -5.95 -4.18 2.19
CA SER A 184 -7.13 -3.61 2.86
C SER A 184 -6.81 -3.10 4.26
N ASN A 185 -6.00 -3.82 5.02
CA ASN A 185 -5.54 -3.38 6.34
C ASN A 185 -4.68 -2.13 6.24
N ILE A 186 -3.72 -2.11 5.31
CA ILE A 186 -2.89 -0.90 5.06
C ILE A 186 -3.78 0.26 4.61
N GLN A 187 -4.77 0.04 3.75
CA GLN A 187 -5.71 1.08 3.35
C GLN A 187 -6.46 1.65 4.56
N THR A 188 -6.96 0.79 5.44
CA THR A 188 -7.67 1.19 6.67
C THR A 188 -6.75 2.00 7.58
N ASP A 189 -5.52 1.54 7.78
CA ASP A 189 -4.55 2.21 8.64
C ASP A 189 -4.13 3.58 8.09
N VAL A 190 -3.88 3.67 6.78
CA VAL A 190 -3.57 4.95 6.11
C VAL A 190 -4.74 5.92 6.21
N SER A 191 -5.97 5.45 5.97
CA SER A 191 -7.16 6.30 6.04
C SER A 191 -7.38 6.78 7.47
N SER A 192 -7.29 5.88 8.45
CA SER A 192 -7.45 6.20 9.87
C SER A 192 -6.38 7.16 10.37
N PHE A 193 -5.12 6.96 9.95
CA PHE A 193 -4.02 7.85 10.27
C PHE A 193 -4.24 9.24 9.69
N VAL A 194 -4.58 9.33 8.40
CA VAL A 194 -4.83 10.61 7.74
C VAL A 194 -6.01 11.31 8.41
N GLU A 195 -7.16 10.64 8.60
CA GLU A 195 -8.33 11.22 9.27
C GLU A 195 -8.00 11.73 10.69
N SER A 196 -7.25 10.96 11.48
CA SER A 196 -6.89 11.33 12.86
C SER A 196 -6.07 12.62 12.97
N TYR A 197 -5.35 12.98 11.92
CA TYR A 197 -4.41 14.10 11.91
C TYR A 197 -4.70 15.16 10.82
N SER A 198 -5.72 14.96 9.99
CA SER A 198 -6.15 15.94 8.98
C SER A 198 -7.17 16.92 9.55
N ASP A 199 -8.02 16.46 10.48
CA ASP A 199 -9.05 17.30 11.09
C ASP A 199 -8.54 18.02 12.34
N SER A 200 -8.16 19.27 12.13
CA SER A 200 -8.29 20.34 13.14
C SER A 200 -8.71 21.63 12.44
N ALA A 201 -9.94 21.61 11.93
CA ALA A 201 -10.64 22.81 11.45
C ALA A 201 -12.16 22.63 11.61
N GLN A 202 -12.64 22.56 12.86
CA GLN A 202 -13.94 23.09 13.28
C GLN A 202 -13.79 23.66 14.68
#